data_AF-A0A552LWF8-F1
#
_entry.id   AF-A0A552LWF8-F1
#
_cell.length_a   1.000
_cell.length_b   1.000
_cell.length_c   1.000
_cell.angle_alpha   90.00
_cell.angle_beta   90.00
_cell.angle_gamma   90.00
#
_symmetry.space_group_name_H-M   'P 1'
#
loop_
_entity.id
_entity.type
_entity.pdbx_description
1 polymer ?
#
loop_
_entity_poly.entity_id
_entity_poly.type
_entity_poly.pdbx_seq_one_letter_code
_entity_poly.pdbx_strand_id
1 'polypeptide(L)' 'MLELQDLKQTRFYQEAFGDGIEQGINLQKLKTIPLLQDLGLTPQQISERLDLNLEKVLNYLAQQQQ' A
#
# COMPACT_ATOMS: atom_id res chain seq x y z
N MET A 1 30.36 4.39 -20.05
CA MET A 1 28.89 4.43 -20.00
C MET A 1 28.48 4.09 -18.57
N LEU A 2 27.40 4.66 -18.05
CA LEU A 2 26.89 4.27 -16.74
C LEU A 2 26.19 2.91 -16.87
N GLU A 3 26.63 1.90 -16.13
CA GLU A 3 25.99 0.58 -16.15
C GLU A 3 24.80 0.52 -15.18
N LEU A 4 23.91 -0.46 -15.36
CA LEU A 4 22.77 -0.64 -14.46
C LEU A 4 23.21 -0.91 -13.02
N GLN A 5 24.35 -1.58 -12.83
CA GLN A 5 24.96 -1.79 -11.51
C GLN A 5 25.37 -0.46 -10.87
N ASP A 6 25.97 0.45 -11.63
CA ASP A 6 26.37 1.78 -11.14
C ASP A 6 25.16 2.62 -10.75
N LEU A 7 24.09 2.58 -11.55
CA LEU A 7 22.85 3.31 -11.27
C LEU A 7 22.20 2.84 -9.95
N LYS A 8 22.18 1.52 -9.70
CA LYS A 8 21.60 0.94 -8.48
C LYS A 8 22.34 1.35 -7.21
N GLN A 9 23.62 1.68 -7.31
CA GLN A 9 24.43 2.15 -6.19
C GLN A 9 24.21 3.63 -5.87
N THR A 10 23.59 4.41 -6.77
CA THR A 10 23.31 5.82 -6.49
C THR A 10 22.33 5.97 -5.33
N ARG A 11 22.52 7.03 -4.52
CA ARG A 11 21.60 7.35 -3.41
C ARG A 11 20.17 7.56 -3.92
N PHE A 12 20.03 8.29 -5.02
CA PHE A 12 18.74 8.55 -5.65
C PHE A 12 17.99 7.26 -6.00
N TYR A 13 18.67 6.26 -6.61
CA TYR A 13 18.02 4.99 -6.92
C TYR A 13 17.58 4.25 -5.67
N GLN A 14 18.41 4.21 -4.62
CA GLN A 14 18.09 3.50 -3.38
C GLN A 14 16.90 4.14 -2.65
N GLU A 15 16.86 5.48 -2.59
CA GLU A 15 15.73 6.23 -2.04
C GLU A 15 14.45 5.97 -2.85
N ALA A 16 14.49 6.15 -4.18
CA ALA A 16 13.33 5.93 -5.04
C ALA A 16 12.84 4.46 -5.01
N PHE A 17 13.76 3.50 -4.90
CA PHE A 17 13.40 2.09 -4.73
C PHE A 17 12.74 1.85 -3.38
N GLY A 18 13.27 2.44 -2.30
CA GLY A 18 12.67 2.40 -0.97
C GLY A 18 11.24 2.96 -0.95
N ASP A 19 11.04 4.14 -1.52
CA ASP A 19 9.72 4.77 -1.68
C ASP A 19 8.78 3.88 -2.49
N GLY A 20 9.28 3.22 -3.54
CA GLY A 20 8.53 2.26 -4.35
C GLY A 20 8.07 1.04 -3.55
N ILE A 21 8.93 0.50 -2.68
CA ILE A 21 8.57 -0.60 -1.77
C ILE A 21 7.49 -0.16 -0.78
N GLU A 22 7.63 1.02 -0.17
CA GLU A 22 6.65 1.56 0.77
C GLU A 22 5.28 1.77 0.10
N GLN A 23 5.28 2.37 -1.10
CA GLN A 23 4.06 2.53 -1.90
C GLN A 23 3.43 1.18 -2.25
N GLY A 24 4.24 0.18 -2.62
CA GLY A 24 3.78 -1.18 -2.91
C GLY A 24 3.11 -1.85 -1.72
N ILE A 25 3.69 -1.74 -0.53
CA ILE A 25 3.11 -2.25 0.73
C ILE A 25 1.76 -1.57 1.01
N ASN A 26 1.69 -0.25 0.88
CA ASN A 26 0.46 0.51 1.09
C ASN A 26 -0.64 0.13 0.09
N LEU A 27 -0.30 -0.03 -1.19
CA LEU A 27 -1.23 -0.48 -2.23
C LEU A 27 -1.75 -1.89 -1.96
N GLN A 28 -0.88 -2.79 -1.49
CA GLN A 28 -1.27 -4.17 -1.16
C GLN A 28 -2.23 -4.23 0.01
N LYS A 29 -2.00 -3.43 1.06
CA LYS A 29 -2.93 -3.29 2.19
C LYS A 29 -4.32 -2.89 1.68
N LEU A 30 -4.41 -1.85 0.84
CA LEU A 30 -5.69 -1.40 0.26
C LEU A 30 -6.39 -2.49 -0.55
N LYS A 31 -5.65 -3.20 -1.42
CA LYS A 31 -6.20 -4.31 -2.23
C LYS A 31 -6.67 -5.52 -1.41
N THR A 32 -6.23 -5.63 -0.15
CA THR A 32 -6.66 -6.70 0.77
C THR A 32 -7.99 -6.37 1.46
N ILE A 33 -8.40 -5.10 1.48
CA ILE A 33 -9.63 -4.64 2.14
C ILE A 33 -10.89 -5.43 1.69
N PRO A 34 -11.15 -5.64 0.37
CA PRO A 34 -12.35 -6.34 -0.07
C PRO A 34 -12.41 -7.78 0.46
N LEU A 35 -11.29 -8.51 0.42
CA LEU A 35 -11.21 -9.87 0.96
C LEU A 35 -11.54 -9.90 2.45
N LEU A 36 -11.06 -8.94 3.24
CA LEU A 36 -11.35 -8.89 4.68
C LEU A 36 -12.81 -8.50 4.95
N GLN A 37 -13.39 -7.64 4.11
CA GLN A 37 -14.81 -7.32 4.17
C GLN A 37 -15.67 -8.54 3.86
N ASP A 38 -15.32 -9.33 2.83
CA ASP A 38 -16.00 -10.57 2.47
C ASP A 38 -15.94 -11.63 3.60
N LEU A 39 -14.85 -11.62 4.38
CA LEU A 39 -14.69 -12.44 5.58
C LEU A 39 -15.46 -11.90 6.80
N GLY A 40 -16.22 -10.81 6.65
CA GLY A 40 -17.10 -10.25 7.67
C GLY A 40 -16.45 -9.30 8.66
N LEU A 41 -15.22 -8.82 8.40
CA LEU A 41 -14.58 -7.85 9.27
C LEU A 41 -15.20 -6.45 9.10
N THR A 42 -15.29 -5.70 10.20
CA THR A 42 -15.76 -4.31 10.15
C THR A 42 -14.64 -3.36 9.65
N PRO A 43 -14.98 -2.18 9.09
CA PRO A 43 -13.98 -1.19 8.69
C PRO A 43 -12.96 -0.83 9.79
N GLN A 44 -13.41 -0.77 11.06
CA GLN A 44 -12.57 -0.55 12.24
C GLN A 44 -11.55 -1.68 12.44
N GLN A 45 -12.01 -2.92 12.35
CA GLN A 45 -11.16 -4.10 12.50
C GLN A 45 -10.16 -4.25 11.35
N ILE A 46 -10.54 -3.81 10.15
CA ILE A 46 -9.69 -3.79 8.96
C ILE A 46 -8.60 -2.72 9.12
N SER A 47 -8.96 -1.52 9.57
CA SER A 47 -7.99 -0.42 9.77
C SER A 47 -6.93 -0.79 10.80
N GLU A 48 -7.33 -1.43 11.91
CA GLU A 48 -6.41 -1.91 12.94
C GLU A 48 -5.47 -3.01 12.42
N ARG A 49 -6.01 -4.02 11.72
CA ARG A 49 -5.21 -5.16 11.22
C ARG A 49 -4.21 -4.76 10.12
N LEU A 50 -4.61 -3.83 9.26
CA LEU A 50 -3.79 -3.38 8.15
C LEU A 50 -2.89 -2.19 8.53
N ASP A 51 -2.98 -1.69 9.76
CA ASP A 51 -2.30 -0.47 10.18
C ASP A 51 -2.54 0.66 9.17
N LEU A 52 -3.82 0.96 8.98
CA LEU A 52 -4.33 2.01 8.11
C LEU A 52 -5.20 2.96 8.93
N ASN A 53 -5.29 4.22 8.51
CA ASN A 53 -6.31 5.11 9.03
C ASN A 53 -7.71 4.60 8.64
N LEU A 54 -8.65 4.61 9.59
CA LEU A 54 -10.05 4.23 9.35
C LEU A 54 -10.68 5.01 8.19
N GLU A 55 -10.45 6.32 8.12
CA GLU A 55 -10.97 7.17 7.04
C GLU A 55 -10.49 6.67 5.67
N LYS A 56 -9.25 6.20 5.58
CA LYS A 56 -8.68 5.65 4.35
C LYS A 56 -9.37 4.36 3.93
N VAL A 57 -9.73 3.50 4.89
CA VAL A 57 -10.50 2.27 4.63
C VAL A 57 -11.91 2.61 4.14
N LEU A 58 -12.58 3.55 4.80
CA LEU A 58 -13.94 3.98 4.42
C LEU A 58 -13.96 4.62 3.03
N ASN A 59 -13.03 5.52 2.74
CA ASN A 59 -12.91 6.16 1.43
C ASN A 59 -12.65 5.13 0.31
N TYR A 60 -11.80 4.14 0.57
CA TYR A 60 -11.54 3.07 -0.39
C TYR A 60 -12.80 2.24 -0.67
N LEU A 61 -13.54 1.83 0.37
CA LEU A 61 -14.78 1.07 0.22
C LEU A 61 -15.86 1.87 -0.51
N ALA A 62 -15.97 3.17 -0.25
CA ALA A 62 -16.94 4.04 -0.93
C ALA A 62 -16.63 4.18 -2.44
N GLN A 63 -15.35 4.24 -2.82
CA GLN A 63 -14.93 4.33 -4.23
C GLN A 63 -15.20 3.05 -5.02
N GLN A 64 -15.21 1.88 -4.38
CA GLN A 64 -15.49 0.59 -5.04
C GLN A 64 -16.98 0.34 -5.32
N GLN A 65 -17.87 1.13 -4.71
CA GLN A 65 -19.33 1.02 -4.89
C GLN A 65 -19.87 1.93 -6.00
N GLN A 66 -19.00 2.73 -6.63
CA GLN A 66 -19.30 3.58 -7.79
C GLN A 66 -18.90 2.88 -9.09
#